data_AF-A0A4Q3HCH3-F1
#
_entry.id   AF-A0A4Q3HCH3-F1
#
_cell.length_a   1.000
_cell.length_b   1.000
_cell.length_c   1.000
_cell.angle_alpha   90.00
_cell.angle_beta   90.00
_cell.angle_gamma   90.00
#
_symmetry.space_group_name_H-M   'P 1'
#
loop_
_entity.id
_entity.type
_entity.pdbx_description
1 polymer ?
#
loop_
_entity_poly.entity_id
_entity_poly.type
_entity_poly.pdbx_seq_one_letter_code
_entity_poly.pdbx_strand_id
1 'polypeptide(L)'
;MKILATVSWTALVLAGMASTAAIAQTAPEAAVAEEDSSQVIIVTGTRRTDRTVAESPTPIDVYSGEELTKQGTADMNQVLQNLVPSFSVARYAIGDGSSFVRPPNLRGLPPDETLVLLNGKRLHRSALVQIGANALSAGAHSADLAQIPAIAVKSVEVLRDGASAQYGSDAIAGVIAMTLKTDDEGINGYGRIGQYYKGDGKDYQLALNAGFKLGDSGFINISGEYVNSGKTSRGVTRAGANQLAIEQPNIGVPALAQRYGNPKLESERFFVNGGFDFGDSSLYYFGNYGHSYQEESFNYRQSVNTTTPDIEGNFFGKNGIFNDIFTDFDNTMPGIQTGAAGGNVYAPNGYEVTGPTARDYSQVSTCADPLVQNFSCIYSGGFTPIFFGKIDDISGTFGYKGEFGDGLTYDFSAGYGQNTLRYSLTNSMNPSLGVDSPNEFYLGKLQQRETLVNADFTYPVEIGFASPVTVAFGGQYHRESYELGIGDPASYAVGPYTGNLVFHQDGTPVLNADGSQLSTGQPVGANGFPGYGPAIVGESSRNSKGIYLDVETDVTY
;
A
#
# COMPACT_ATOMS: atom_id res chain seq x y z
N MET A 1 14.12 20.19 -20.60
CA MET A 1 13.29 21.30 -20.08
C MET A 1 13.08 21.02 -18.61
N LYS A 2 13.90 21.62 -17.74
CA LYS A 2 14.01 21.35 -16.29
C LYS A 2 13.53 22.61 -15.57
N ILE A 3 12.38 22.56 -14.90
CA ILE A 3 11.96 23.57 -13.94
C ILE A 3 11.21 22.83 -12.83
N LEU A 4 11.77 22.86 -11.62
CA LEU A 4 11.15 22.69 -10.29
C LEU A 4 12.14 22.03 -9.33
N ALA A 5 13.11 22.81 -8.86
CA ALA A 5 13.95 22.47 -7.72
C ALA A 5 14.43 23.77 -7.06
N THR A 6 13.51 24.48 -6.41
CA THR A 6 13.82 25.51 -5.39
C THR A 6 12.51 26.00 -4.77
N VAL A 7 12.09 25.40 -3.66
CA VAL A 7 11.36 26.15 -2.64
C VAL A 7 12.06 25.88 -1.31
N SER A 8 12.61 26.98 -0.82
CA SER A 8 13.57 27.13 0.26
C SER A 8 12.84 27.24 1.61
N TRP A 9 13.30 26.44 2.57
CA TRP A 9 13.73 26.72 3.96
C TRP A 9 13.37 28.05 4.68
N THR A 10 12.34 28.79 4.28
CA THR A 10 12.06 30.16 4.78
C THR A 10 10.80 30.30 5.64
N ALA A 11 10.12 29.21 6.00
CA ALA A 11 8.91 29.26 6.84
C ALA A 11 9.15 29.09 8.36
N LEU A 12 10.37 28.77 8.80
CA LEU A 12 10.63 28.33 10.18
C LEU A 12 11.17 29.42 11.14
N VAL A 13 11.18 30.70 10.76
CA VAL A 13 11.82 31.78 11.57
C VAL A 13 10.84 32.85 12.08
N LEU A 14 9.55 32.81 11.75
CA LEU A 14 8.60 33.89 12.13
C LEU A 14 7.63 33.60 13.29
N ALA A 15 7.75 32.48 14.01
CA ALA A 15 6.83 32.12 15.11
C ALA A 15 7.38 32.40 16.53
N GLY A 16 8.54 33.04 16.66
CA GLY A 16 9.14 33.34 17.96
C GLY A 16 9.31 34.84 18.16
N MET A 17 8.23 35.55 18.54
CA MET A 17 8.26 36.83 19.27
C MET A 17 6.85 37.42 19.41
N ALA A 18 6.12 37.01 20.46
CA ALA A 18 5.07 37.81 21.10
C ALA A 18 4.59 37.09 22.39
N SER A 19 5.45 37.03 23.40
CA SER A 19 5.07 36.60 24.75
C SER A 19 4.80 37.84 25.60
N THR A 20 3.57 38.34 25.61
CA THR A 20 3.12 39.30 26.63
C THR A 20 2.61 38.53 27.84
N ALA A 21 3.27 38.71 28.98
CA ALA A 21 2.85 38.16 30.26
C ALA A 21 1.49 38.74 30.65
N ALA A 22 0.48 37.89 30.79
CA ALA A 22 -0.81 38.24 31.37
C ALA A 22 -0.86 37.79 32.84
N ILE A 23 -1.22 38.73 33.71
CA ILE A 23 -1.35 38.60 35.16
C ILE A 23 -2.51 37.65 35.51
N ALA A 24 -2.27 36.77 36.48
CA ALA A 24 -3.28 35.89 37.06
C ALA A 24 -4.40 36.70 37.73
N GLN A 25 -5.64 36.50 37.28
CA GLN A 25 -6.84 36.96 37.97
C GLN A 25 -7.64 35.72 38.39
N THR A 26 -7.86 35.59 39.69
CA THR A 26 -8.58 34.51 40.36
C THR A 26 -10.03 34.45 39.84
N ALA A 27 -10.42 33.32 39.27
CA ALA A 27 -11.80 33.05 38.85
C ALA A 27 -12.65 32.59 40.05
N PRO A 28 -13.92 33.01 40.17
CA PRO A 28 -14.84 32.50 41.18
C PRO A 28 -15.35 31.11 40.80
N GLU A 29 -15.52 30.29 41.82
CA GLU A 29 -15.98 28.90 41.76
C GLU A 29 -17.43 28.83 41.24
N ALA A 30 -17.59 28.27 40.03
CA ALA A 30 -18.88 27.97 39.44
C ALA A 30 -19.11 26.46 39.51
N ALA A 31 -20.28 26.10 40.05
CA ALA A 31 -20.71 24.75 40.35
C ALA A 31 -20.61 23.81 39.13
N VAL A 32 -20.02 22.64 39.37
CA VAL A 32 -19.97 21.50 38.44
C VAL A 32 -21.39 20.92 38.35
N ALA A 33 -22.05 21.14 37.22
CA ALA A 33 -23.12 20.25 36.78
C ALA A 33 -22.44 19.02 36.18
N GLU A 34 -22.69 17.85 36.75
CA GLU A 34 -22.29 16.56 36.21
C GLU A 34 -22.99 16.35 34.86
N GLU A 35 -22.30 16.61 33.74
CA GLU A 35 -22.61 15.96 32.48
C GLU A 35 -22.06 14.54 32.55
N ASP A 36 -22.98 13.58 32.53
CA ASP A 36 -22.70 12.15 32.58
C ASP A 36 -21.97 11.72 31.30
N SER A 37 -20.64 11.79 31.31
CA SER A 37 -19.77 11.35 30.23
C SER A 37 -19.64 9.82 30.13
N SER A 38 -20.52 9.05 30.79
CA SER A 38 -20.39 7.58 30.89
C SER A 38 -21.17 6.78 29.85
N GLN A 39 -22.07 7.40 29.10
CA GLN A 39 -22.83 6.71 28.04
C GLN A 39 -22.25 6.99 26.66
N VAL A 40 -21.26 6.19 26.27
CA VAL A 40 -20.82 6.11 24.87
C VAL A 40 -21.91 5.42 24.06
N ILE A 41 -22.69 6.21 23.31
CA ILE A 41 -23.68 5.71 22.35
C ILE A 41 -22.94 4.91 21.28
N ILE A 42 -23.30 3.64 21.11
CA ILE A 42 -22.76 2.79 20.06
C ILE A 42 -23.62 2.93 18.81
N VAL A 43 -22.98 3.02 17.65
CA VAL A 43 -23.65 2.94 16.34
C VAL A 43 -23.36 1.59 15.66
N THR A 44 -22.36 0.83 16.14
CA THR A 44 -21.93 -0.44 15.55
C THR A 44 -22.54 -1.67 16.23
N GLY A 45 -23.18 -2.56 15.47
CA GLY A 45 -23.69 -3.84 15.97
C GLY A 45 -25.16 -3.82 16.40
N THR A 46 -25.85 -2.70 16.24
CA THR A 46 -27.32 -2.59 16.32
C THR A 46 -27.80 -1.47 15.39
N ARG A 47 -29.04 -1.58 14.90
CA ARG A 47 -29.72 -0.48 14.19
C ARG A 47 -30.57 0.37 15.11
N ARG A 48 -30.58 0.06 16.41
CA ARG A 48 -31.20 0.88 17.43
C ARG A 48 -30.26 2.01 17.85
N THR A 49 -30.80 3.18 18.13
CA THR A 49 -30.03 4.36 18.53
C THR A 49 -29.96 4.55 20.04
N ASP A 50 -30.59 3.64 20.82
CA ASP A 50 -30.78 3.75 22.26
C ASP A 50 -29.85 2.85 23.10
N ARG A 51 -28.82 2.23 22.48
CA ARG A 51 -27.96 1.23 23.16
C ARG A 51 -26.54 1.72 23.45
N THR A 52 -26.05 1.36 24.62
CA THR A 52 -24.69 1.62 25.11
C THR A 52 -23.81 0.37 25.09
N VAL A 53 -22.50 0.53 25.29
CA VAL A 53 -21.52 -0.59 25.38
C VAL A 53 -21.91 -1.63 26.42
N ALA A 54 -22.46 -1.19 27.56
CA ALA A 54 -22.86 -2.08 28.65
C ALA A 54 -24.05 -2.99 28.27
N GLU A 55 -24.84 -2.57 27.29
CA GLU A 55 -26.07 -3.25 26.88
C GLU A 55 -25.86 -4.13 25.65
N SER A 56 -24.69 -4.09 25.00
CA SER A 56 -24.38 -4.92 23.83
C SER A 56 -24.12 -6.39 24.22
N PRO A 57 -24.74 -7.39 23.56
CA PRO A 57 -24.45 -8.80 23.77
C PRO A 57 -23.09 -9.21 23.20
N THR A 58 -22.51 -8.39 22.32
CA THR A 58 -21.23 -8.66 21.65
C THR A 58 -20.14 -7.72 22.15
N PRO A 59 -18.89 -8.21 22.33
CA PRO A 59 -17.78 -7.37 22.76
C PRO A 59 -17.43 -6.32 21.71
N ILE A 60 -17.61 -5.05 22.07
CA ILE A 60 -17.24 -3.89 21.26
C ILE A 60 -16.19 -3.10 22.04
N ASP A 61 -15.01 -2.95 21.46
CA ASP A 61 -13.98 -2.08 22.01
C ASP A 61 -14.14 -0.69 21.41
N VAL A 62 -14.20 0.35 22.24
CA VAL A 62 -14.29 1.74 21.78
C VAL A 62 -13.04 2.51 22.17
N TYR A 63 -12.42 3.15 21.18
CA TYR A 63 -11.23 3.98 21.35
C TYR A 63 -11.51 5.39 20.91
N SER A 64 -11.24 6.36 21.77
CA SER A 64 -11.39 7.79 21.48
C SER A 64 -10.30 8.29 20.52
N GLY A 65 -10.59 9.37 19.79
CA GLY A 65 -9.62 10.04 18.92
C GLY A 65 -8.37 10.52 19.67
N GLU A 66 -8.50 10.82 20.97
CA GLU A 66 -7.36 11.14 21.82
C GLU A 66 -6.44 9.92 22.03
N GLU A 67 -6.99 8.73 22.26
CA GLU A 67 -6.20 7.49 22.37
C GLU A 67 -5.50 7.14 21.05
N LEU A 68 -6.14 7.40 19.91
CA LEU A 68 -5.54 7.20 18.58
C LEU A 68 -4.36 8.15 18.35
N THR A 69 -4.52 9.44 18.70
CA THR A 69 -3.49 10.47 18.47
C THR A 69 -2.33 10.40 19.46
N LYS A 70 -2.52 9.79 20.63
CA LYS A 70 -1.45 9.50 21.60
C LYS A 70 -0.49 8.37 21.15
N GLN A 71 -0.81 7.66 20.08
CA GLN A 71 0.07 6.62 19.56
C GLN A 71 1.34 7.21 18.92
N GLY A 72 2.47 6.52 19.11
CA GLY A 72 3.78 6.96 18.59
C GLY A 72 3.99 6.73 17.09
N THR A 73 2.93 6.74 16.27
CA THR A 73 2.96 6.37 14.86
C THR A 73 1.83 7.07 14.08
N ALA A 74 2.09 7.43 12.82
CA ALA A 74 1.09 8.01 11.91
C ALA A 74 0.29 6.96 11.13
N ASP A 75 0.67 5.69 11.25
CA ASP A 75 0.08 4.59 10.48
C ASP A 75 -1.06 3.95 11.27
N MET A 76 -2.30 4.11 10.79
CA MET A 76 -3.50 3.61 11.43
C MET A 76 -3.46 2.09 11.69
N ASN A 77 -2.79 1.32 10.83
CA ASN A 77 -2.64 -0.12 11.09
C ASN A 77 -1.80 -0.38 12.36
N GLN A 78 -0.76 0.42 12.59
CA GLN A 78 0.06 0.29 13.80
C GLN A 78 -0.65 0.89 15.03
N VAL A 79 -1.44 1.95 14.85
CA VAL A 79 -2.33 2.51 15.90
C VAL A 79 -3.27 1.42 16.40
N LEU A 80 -4.01 0.77 15.51
CA LEU A 80 -4.96 -0.29 15.86
C LEU A 80 -4.25 -1.54 16.39
N GLN A 81 -3.09 -1.91 15.85
CA GLN A 81 -2.30 -3.02 16.41
C GLN A 81 -1.86 -2.79 17.86
N ASN A 82 -1.62 -1.55 18.27
CA ASN A 82 -1.25 -1.24 19.65
C ASN A 82 -2.45 -1.25 20.61
N LEU A 83 -3.62 -0.85 20.11
CA LEU A 83 -4.83 -0.66 20.91
C LEU A 83 -5.69 -1.92 20.99
N VAL A 84 -5.81 -2.67 19.89
CA VAL A 84 -6.77 -3.75 19.71
C VAL A 84 -6.05 -5.11 19.76
N PRO A 85 -6.22 -5.91 20.82
CA PRO A 85 -5.46 -7.16 21.00
C PRO A 85 -5.64 -8.21 19.90
N SER A 86 -6.80 -8.26 19.25
CA SER A 86 -7.10 -9.21 18.17
C SER A 86 -6.71 -8.70 16.77
N PHE A 87 -6.21 -7.48 16.68
CA PHE A 87 -5.78 -6.86 15.43
C PHE A 87 -4.28 -7.09 15.25
N SER A 88 -3.90 -7.62 14.10
CA SER A 88 -2.49 -7.86 13.79
C SER A 88 -2.19 -7.42 12.36
N VAL A 89 -1.03 -6.81 12.16
CA VAL A 89 -0.52 -6.46 10.84
C VAL A 89 0.95 -6.83 10.79
N ALA A 90 1.34 -7.55 9.74
CA ALA A 90 2.74 -7.90 9.52
C ALA A 90 3.45 -6.80 8.72
N ARG A 91 4.77 -6.71 8.90
CA ARG A 91 5.63 -5.90 8.04
C ARG A 91 6.21 -6.79 6.97
N TYR A 92 5.93 -6.46 5.71
CA TYR A 92 6.39 -7.23 4.57
C TYR A 92 7.59 -6.54 3.93
N ALA A 93 8.76 -6.61 4.58
CA ALA A 93 9.96 -6.07 3.95
C ALA A 93 10.30 -6.87 2.69
N ILE A 94 10.46 -6.19 1.56
CA ILE A 94 10.67 -6.75 0.23
C ILE A 94 9.42 -7.53 -0.26
N GLY A 95 8.24 -7.15 0.22
CA GLY A 95 6.96 -7.79 -0.05
C GLY A 95 6.20 -7.25 -1.26
N ASP A 96 6.87 -6.57 -2.18
CA ASP A 96 6.26 -5.98 -3.38
C ASP A 96 5.11 -5.01 -3.00
N GLY A 97 3.93 -5.10 -3.62
CA GLY A 97 2.78 -4.26 -3.26
C GLY A 97 2.39 -4.33 -1.79
N SER A 98 2.56 -5.50 -1.16
CA SER A 98 2.19 -5.74 0.25
C SER A 98 3.05 -4.94 1.23
N SER A 99 4.18 -4.40 0.78
CA SER A 99 5.00 -3.43 1.54
C SER A 99 4.34 -2.07 1.61
N PHE A 100 3.55 -1.71 0.60
CA PHE A 100 2.91 -0.41 0.46
C PHE A 100 1.49 -0.37 1.03
N VAL A 101 0.69 -1.40 0.74
CA VAL A 101 -0.65 -1.59 1.28
C VAL A 101 -0.63 -2.86 2.12
N ARG A 102 -0.52 -2.69 3.44
CA ARG A 102 -0.33 -3.82 4.37
C ARG A 102 -1.67 -4.40 4.77
N PRO A 103 -1.91 -5.71 4.58
CA PRO A 103 -3.17 -6.35 4.98
C PRO A 103 -3.23 -6.59 6.49
N PRO A 104 -4.23 -6.05 7.20
CA PRO A 104 -4.45 -6.33 8.60
C PRO A 104 -5.32 -7.58 8.80
N ASN A 105 -5.00 -8.43 9.77
CA ASN A 105 -5.82 -9.56 10.17
C ASN A 105 -6.54 -9.26 11.48
N LEU A 106 -7.85 -9.52 11.53
CA LEU A 106 -8.66 -9.48 12.75
C LEU A 106 -9.03 -10.91 13.14
N ARG A 107 -8.73 -11.31 14.39
CA ARG A 107 -9.02 -12.66 14.93
C ARG A 107 -8.41 -13.81 14.12
N GLY A 108 -7.29 -13.56 13.43
CA GLY A 108 -6.64 -14.57 12.60
C GLY A 108 -7.38 -14.91 11.31
N LEU A 109 -8.26 -14.02 10.83
CA LEU A 109 -8.93 -14.12 9.54
C LEU A 109 -8.30 -13.20 8.48
N PRO A 110 -8.48 -13.49 7.19
CA PRO A 110 -8.06 -12.63 6.08
C PRO A 110 -8.59 -11.18 6.21
N PRO A 111 -7.89 -10.18 5.64
CA PRO A 111 -8.23 -8.77 5.80
C PRO A 111 -9.55 -8.37 5.13
N ASP A 112 -10.01 -9.11 4.13
CA ASP A 112 -11.29 -8.90 3.42
C ASP A 112 -12.49 -9.52 4.12
N GLU A 113 -12.27 -10.21 5.24
CA GLU A 113 -13.30 -10.67 6.17
C GLU A 113 -13.59 -9.65 7.28
N THR A 114 -12.94 -8.49 7.25
CA THR A 114 -13.20 -7.37 8.17
C THR A 114 -13.84 -6.21 7.41
N LEU A 115 -15.04 -5.81 7.83
CA LEU A 115 -15.69 -4.65 7.26
C LEU A 115 -15.16 -3.36 7.90
N VAL A 116 -14.83 -2.38 7.06
CA VAL A 116 -14.46 -1.03 7.51
C VAL A 116 -15.59 -0.06 7.19
N LEU A 117 -16.04 0.69 8.20
CA LEU A 117 -17.05 1.72 8.09
C LEU A 117 -16.45 3.09 8.43
N LEU A 118 -16.90 4.12 7.71
CA LEU A 118 -16.65 5.51 8.02
C LEU A 118 -18.00 6.22 8.15
N ASN A 119 -18.28 6.83 9.31
CA ASN A 119 -19.60 7.38 9.65
C ASN A 119 -20.75 6.39 9.36
N GLY A 120 -20.54 5.11 9.68
CA GLY A 120 -21.54 4.06 9.45
C GLY A 120 -21.71 3.63 7.98
N LYS A 121 -20.99 4.21 7.01
CA LYS A 121 -21.03 3.78 5.60
C LYS A 121 -19.77 3.04 5.22
N ARG A 122 -19.92 2.05 4.34
CA ARG A 122 -18.83 1.19 3.88
C ARG A 122 -17.73 1.97 3.17
N LEU A 123 -16.49 1.77 3.60
CA LEU A 123 -15.30 2.28 2.94
C LEU A 123 -14.95 1.41 1.72
N HIS A 124 -14.49 2.03 0.63
CA HIS A 124 -14.04 1.32 -0.57
C HIS A 124 -12.76 0.51 -0.30
N ARG A 125 -12.57 -0.57 -1.07
CA ARG A 125 -11.36 -1.39 -1.00
C ARG A 125 -10.16 -0.69 -1.65
N SER A 126 -8.96 -1.10 -1.23
CA SER A 126 -7.70 -0.64 -1.83
C SER A 126 -7.54 -1.16 -3.27
N ALA A 127 -6.56 -0.65 -4.01
CA ALA A 127 -6.24 -1.15 -5.34
C ALA A 127 -5.45 -2.47 -5.31
N LEU A 128 -4.89 -2.86 -4.16
CA LEU A 128 -4.02 -4.02 -4.09
C LEU A 128 -4.82 -5.28 -3.71
N VAL A 129 -4.83 -6.26 -4.61
CA VAL A 129 -5.10 -7.65 -4.25
C VAL A 129 -3.81 -8.27 -3.72
N GLN A 130 -3.87 -8.84 -2.51
CA GLN A 130 -2.69 -9.29 -1.80
C GLN A 130 -2.12 -10.57 -2.43
N ILE A 131 -0.90 -10.49 -2.97
CA ILE A 131 -0.19 -11.64 -3.55
C ILE A 131 1.15 -11.93 -2.85
N GLY A 132 1.78 -10.90 -2.26
CA GLY A 132 3.07 -10.99 -1.56
C GLY A 132 2.95 -11.10 -0.04
N ALA A 133 1.73 -11.14 0.49
CA ALA A 133 1.46 -11.21 1.91
C ALA A 133 1.58 -12.65 2.46
N ASN A 134 1.33 -12.82 3.76
CA ASN A 134 1.29 -14.15 4.38
C ASN A 134 0.21 -15.05 3.74
N ALA A 135 0.32 -16.36 3.92
CA ALA A 135 -0.62 -17.33 3.35
C ALA A 135 -2.09 -17.05 3.74
N LEU A 136 -2.31 -16.43 4.91
CA LEU A 136 -3.64 -16.05 5.37
C LEU A 136 -4.26 -14.91 4.55
N SER A 137 -3.45 -13.97 4.07
CA SER A 137 -3.94 -12.79 3.33
C SER A 137 -3.78 -12.95 1.82
N ALA A 138 -3.26 -14.08 1.33
CA ALA A 138 -3.09 -14.32 -0.09
C ALA A 138 -4.45 -14.37 -0.81
N GLY A 139 -4.59 -13.58 -1.87
CA GLY A 139 -5.83 -13.38 -2.63
C GLY A 139 -6.79 -12.37 -2.01
N ALA A 140 -6.51 -11.87 -0.80
CA ALA A 140 -7.44 -11.01 -0.08
C ALA A 140 -7.44 -9.57 -0.60
N HIS A 141 -8.60 -8.92 -0.51
CA HIS A 141 -8.83 -7.57 -1.04
C HIS A 141 -9.57 -6.66 -0.06
N SER A 142 -8.82 -5.87 0.71
CA SER A 142 -9.33 -5.08 1.84
C SER A 142 -9.15 -3.56 1.64
N ALA A 143 -9.78 -2.77 2.51
CA ALA A 143 -9.57 -1.33 2.59
C ALA A 143 -8.19 -0.97 3.15
N ASP A 144 -7.60 0.13 2.66
CA ASP A 144 -6.31 0.62 3.15
C ASP A 144 -6.51 1.59 4.32
N LEU A 145 -6.47 1.07 5.55
CA LEU A 145 -6.60 1.88 6.77
C LEU A 145 -5.52 2.95 6.88
N ALA A 146 -4.35 2.76 6.26
CA ALA A 146 -3.28 3.75 6.29
C ALA A 146 -3.66 5.04 5.56
N GLN A 147 -4.75 5.11 4.80
CA GLN A 147 -5.22 6.36 4.20
C GLN A 147 -6.00 7.26 5.18
N ILE A 148 -6.38 6.76 6.37
CA ILE A 148 -7.22 7.50 7.33
C ILE A 148 -6.34 8.06 8.46
N PRO A 149 -6.18 9.40 8.58
CA PRO A 149 -5.37 9.99 9.62
C PRO A 149 -6.13 10.04 10.96
N ALA A 150 -5.45 9.70 12.06
CA ALA A 150 -6.06 9.69 13.40
C ALA A 150 -6.64 11.05 13.80
N ILE A 151 -6.07 12.17 13.32
CA ILE A 151 -6.54 13.52 13.62
C ILE A 151 -7.97 13.80 13.11
N ALA A 152 -8.45 13.08 12.09
CA ALA A 152 -9.80 13.23 11.54
C ALA A 152 -10.85 12.40 12.29
N VAL A 153 -10.42 11.43 13.08
CA VAL A 153 -11.29 10.43 13.72
C VAL A 153 -11.64 10.89 15.14
N LYS A 154 -12.94 10.86 15.44
CA LYS A 154 -13.50 11.10 16.77
C LYS A 154 -13.45 9.84 17.63
N SER A 155 -13.79 8.69 17.05
CA SER A 155 -13.74 7.40 17.73
C SER A 155 -13.58 6.25 16.73
N VAL A 156 -13.03 5.13 17.20
CA VAL A 156 -13.04 3.84 16.53
C VAL A 156 -13.73 2.82 17.41
N GLU A 157 -14.75 2.16 16.86
CA GLU A 157 -15.43 1.03 17.46
C GLU A 157 -14.97 -0.24 16.73
N VAL A 158 -14.49 -1.24 17.49
CA VAL A 158 -14.08 -2.53 16.95
C VAL A 158 -15.01 -3.60 17.49
N LEU A 159 -15.90 -4.07 16.63
CA LEU A 159 -16.74 -5.23 16.88
C LEU A 159 -15.94 -6.48 16.54
N ARG A 160 -15.60 -7.28 17.57
CA ARG A 160 -14.82 -8.52 17.44
C ARG A 160 -15.70 -9.76 17.28
N ASP A 161 -16.95 -9.58 16.87
CA ASP A 161 -17.85 -10.68 16.54
C ASP A 161 -18.28 -10.60 15.06
N GLY A 162 -18.69 -11.74 14.50
CA GLY A 162 -19.21 -11.77 13.15
C GLY A 162 -20.51 -10.98 13.06
N ALA A 163 -20.57 -10.00 12.17
CA ALA A 163 -21.70 -9.09 12.02
C ALA A 163 -22.33 -9.17 10.63
N SER A 164 -22.11 -10.29 9.92
CA SER A 164 -22.55 -10.44 8.53
C SER A 164 -24.07 -10.33 8.34
N ALA A 165 -24.86 -10.67 9.36
CA ALA A 165 -26.32 -10.52 9.33
C ALA A 165 -26.75 -9.05 9.24
N GLN A 166 -25.99 -8.14 9.84
CA GLN A 166 -26.31 -6.71 9.87
C GLN A 166 -25.64 -5.95 8.73
N TYR A 167 -24.36 -6.24 8.48
CA TYR A 167 -23.52 -5.44 7.57
C TYR A 167 -23.14 -6.13 6.25
N GLY A 168 -23.54 -7.38 6.06
CA GLY A 168 -23.28 -8.15 4.84
C GLY A 168 -22.03 -9.04 4.91
N SER A 169 -21.75 -9.74 3.81
CA SER A 169 -20.78 -10.85 3.75
C SER A 169 -19.38 -10.54 4.25
N ASP A 170 -18.92 -9.30 4.12
CA ASP A 170 -17.53 -8.91 4.45
C ASP A 170 -17.28 -8.76 5.96
N ALA A 171 -18.31 -8.89 6.80
CA ALA A 171 -18.21 -8.73 8.25
C ALA A 171 -18.11 -10.08 9.01
N ILE A 172 -17.33 -11.05 8.50
CA ILE A 172 -17.18 -12.38 9.14
C ILE A 172 -16.26 -12.31 10.35
N ALA A 173 -15.10 -11.68 10.21
CA ALA A 173 -14.13 -11.48 11.29
C ALA A 173 -14.62 -10.44 12.29
N GLY A 174 -15.23 -9.36 11.78
CA GLY A 174 -15.75 -8.27 12.57
C GLY A 174 -15.93 -6.99 11.78
N VAL A 175 -16.11 -5.88 12.51
CA VAL A 175 -16.29 -4.54 11.95
C VAL A 175 -15.34 -3.57 12.65
N ILE A 176 -14.68 -2.72 11.87
CA ILE A 176 -13.94 -1.55 12.33
C ILE A 176 -14.73 -0.33 11.86
N ALA A 177 -15.45 0.31 12.77
CA ALA A 177 -16.25 1.49 12.47
C ALA A 177 -15.55 2.74 13.01
N MET A 178 -15.30 3.69 12.12
CA MET A 178 -14.65 4.96 12.45
C MET A 178 -15.67 6.10 12.32
N THR A 179 -15.79 6.90 13.37
CA THR A 179 -16.61 8.11 13.36
C THR A 179 -15.69 9.32 13.20
N LEU A 180 -15.99 10.19 12.24
CA LEU A 180 -15.23 11.42 12.00
C LEU A 180 -15.60 12.52 12.99
N LYS A 181 -14.70 13.49 13.19
CA LYS A 181 -14.96 14.66 14.03
C LYS A 181 -16.12 15.50 13.53
N THR A 182 -16.86 16.08 14.46
CA THR A 182 -18.08 16.88 14.25
C THR A 182 -18.01 18.19 15.05
N ASP A 183 -16.81 18.74 15.19
CA ASP A 183 -16.57 19.95 15.98
C ASP A 183 -17.14 21.16 15.20
N ASP A 184 -17.95 21.98 15.86
CA ASP A 184 -18.51 23.21 15.28
C ASP A 184 -17.60 24.44 15.50
N GLU A 185 -16.53 24.31 16.27
CA GLU A 185 -15.50 25.34 16.39
C GLU A 185 -14.15 24.78 16.81
N GLY A 186 -13.11 25.61 16.65
CA GLY A 186 -11.77 25.35 17.17
C GLY A 186 -10.82 24.70 16.17
N ILE A 187 -9.54 24.72 16.53
CA ILE A 187 -8.44 24.13 15.77
C ILE A 187 -7.63 23.27 16.73
N ASN A 188 -7.39 22.03 16.36
CA ASN A 188 -6.50 21.12 17.07
C ASN A 188 -5.45 20.54 16.13
N GLY A 189 -4.31 20.16 16.68
CA GLY A 189 -3.23 19.65 15.87
C GLY A 189 -2.01 19.31 16.69
N TYR A 190 -1.11 18.56 16.07
CA TYR A 190 0.14 18.13 16.68
C TYR A 190 1.24 17.97 15.63
N GLY A 191 2.48 18.07 16.10
CA GLY A 191 3.67 17.74 15.32
C GLY A 191 4.47 16.66 16.03
N ARG A 192 5.03 15.71 15.27
CA ARG A 192 5.88 14.64 15.80
C ARG A 192 7.16 14.57 14.98
N ILE A 193 8.27 14.40 15.68
CA ILE A 193 9.58 14.09 15.11
C ILE A 193 10.19 12.94 15.91
N GLY A 194 10.82 12.00 15.21
CA GLY A 194 11.38 10.81 15.84
C GLY A 194 12.38 10.11 14.93
N GLN A 195 12.99 9.06 15.49
CA GLN A 195 13.87 8.13 14.78
C GLN A 195 13.99 6.85 15.59
N TYR A 196 14.47 5.77 14.97
CA TYR A 196 14.78 4.55 15.70
C TYR A 196 16.13 4.64 16.42
N TYR A 197 16.33 3.83 17.47
CA TYR A 197 17.58 3.78 18.25
C TYR A 197 18.85 3.52 17.42
N LYS A 198 18.73 2.84 16.27
CA LYS A 198 19.85 2.62 15.33
C LYS A 198 20.28 3.90 14.59
N GLY A 199 19.55 5.01 14.76
CA GLY A 199 19.78 6.28 14.07
C GLY A 199 19.21 6.32 12.64
N ASP A 200 18.37 5.35 12.28
CA ASP A 200 17.67 5.28 10.99
C ASP A 200 16.16 5.56 11.12
N GLY A 201 15.46 5.64 9.99
CA GLY A 201 14.01 5.86 9.95
C GLY A 201 13.57 7.15 10.63
N LYS A 202 14.29 8.26 10.43
CA LYS A 202 13.84 9.58 10.87
C LYS A 202 12.43 9.84 10.36
N ASP A 203 11.53 10.21 11.25
CA ASP A 203 10.13 10.47 10.92
C ASP A 203 9.70 11.89 11.32
N TYR A 204 8.80 12.44 10.52
CA TYR A 204 8.16 13.73 10.71
C TYR A 204 6.68 13.56 10.42
N GLN A 205 5.84 14.16 11.25
CA GLN A 205 4.40 14.18 11.07
C GLN A 205 3.87 15.54 11.50
N LEU A 206 2.98 16.11 10.70
CA LEU A 206 2.19 17.29 11.04
C LEU A 206 0.73 16.95 10.77
N ALA A 207 -0.11 17.13 11.77
CA ALA A 207 -1.53 16.84 11.67
C ALA A 207 -2.35 17.99 12.24
N LEU A 208 -3.40 18.40 11.52
CA LEU A 208 -4.27 19.52 11.87
C LEU A 208 -5.73 19.15 11.59
N ASN A 209 -6.64 19.60 12.44
CA ASN A 209 -8.08 19.59 12.21
C ASN A 209 -8.66 20.94 12.63
N ALA A 210 -9.56 21.48 11.82
CA ALA A 210 -10.32 22.68 12.11
C ALA A 210 -11.82 22.40 11.97
N GLY A 211 -12.58 22.71 13.02
CA GLY A 211 -14.04 22.64 13.05
C GLY A 211 -14.62 24.04 12.84
N PHE A 212 -15.69 24.12 12.06
CA PHE A 212 -16.40 25.37 11.79
C PHE A 212 -17.91 25.15 11.81
N LYS A 213 -18.62 26.11 12.40
CA LYS A 213 -20.07 26.14 12.41
C LYS A 213 -20.58 26.53 11.02
N LEU A 214 -21.60 25.83 10.54
CA LEU A 214 -22.30 26.15 9.31
C LEU A 214 -23.73 26.58 9.65
N GLY A 215 -23.96 27.89 9.75
CA GLY A 215 -25.24 28.43 10.21
C GLY A 215 -25.47 28.13 11.70
N ASP A 216 -26.72 27.86 12.08
CA ASP A 216 -27.07 27.53 13.47
C ASP A 216 -27.17 26.04 13.78
N SER A 217 -27.23 25.21 12.74
CA SER A 217 -27.58 23.78 12.85
C SER A 217 -26.64 22.88 12.05
N GLY A 218 -25.41 23.32 11.78
CA GLY A 218 -24.48 22.54 10.99
C GLY A 218 -23.02 22.73 11.38
N PHE A 219 -22.18 21.83 10.88
CA PHE A 219 -20.74 21.83 11.11
C PHE A 219 -19.99 21.41 9.85
N ILE A 220 -18.73 21.81 9.78
CA ILE A 220 -17.74 21.28 8.84
C ILE A 220 -16.39 21.11 9.55
N ASN A 221 -15.84 19.92 9.47
CA ASN A 221 -14.49 19.59 9.89
C ASN A 221 -13.59 19.40 8.67
N ILE A 222 -12.42 20.04 8.69
CA ILE A 222 -11.37 19.87 7.69
C ILE A 222 -10.14 19.36 8.42
N SER A 223 -9.67 18.17 8.02
CA SER A 223 -8.49 17.52 8.59
C SER A 223 -7.41 17.35 7.52
N GLY A 224 -6.16 17.56 7.92
CA GLY A 224 -4.98 17.39 7.07
C GLY A 224 -3.83 16.74 7.84
N GLU A 225 -3.12 15.82 7.19
CA GLU A 225 -1.93 15.18 7.74
C GLU A 225 -0.83 15.08 6.66
N TYR A 226 0.39 15.48 7.02
CA TYR A 226 1.60 15.20 6.26
C TYR A 226 2.51 14.28 7.07
N VAL A 227 3.00 13.22 6.44
CA VAL A 227 3.92 12.25 7.03
C VAL A 227 5.13 12.09 6.12
N ASN A 228 6.33 12.13 6.69
CA ASN A 228 7.57 11.74 6.02
C ASN A 228 8.38 10.84 6.94
N SER A 229 8.47 9.56 6.59
CA SER A 229 9.23 8.55 7.32
C SER A 229 10.35 8.00 6.46
N GLY A 230 11.58 8.07 6.96
CA GLY A 230 12.75 7.50 6.33
C GLY A 230 12.76 5.96 6.34
N LYS A 231 13.61 5.39 5.49
CA LYS A 231 13.83 3.94 5.44
C LYS A 231 14.51 3.43 6.71
N THR A 232 14.22 2.19 7.08
CA THR A 232 15.01 1.47 8.09
C THR A 232 15.77 0.30 7.47
N SER A 233 16.80 -0.20 8.14
CA SER A 233 17.45 -1.46 7.79
C SER A 233 17.83 -2.25 9.04
N ARG A 234 17.37 -3.49 9.11
CA ARG A 234 17.78 -4.50 10.10
C ARG A 234 18.59 -5.62 9.47
N GLY A 235 18.65 -5.68 8.14
CA GLY A 235 19.51 -6.60 7.40
C GLY A 235 20.99 -6.25 7.49
N VAL A 236 21.84 -7.26 7.34
CA VAL A 236 23.27 -7.13 7.07
C VAL A 236 23.52 -7.11 5.55
N THR A 237 24.66 -6.58 5.13
CA THR A 237 25.08 -6.69 3.72
C THR A 237 25.17 -8.16 3.33
N ARG A 238 24.64 -8.52 2.16
CA ARG A 238 24.70 -9.89 1.66
C ARG A 238 26.15 -10.37 1.63
N ALA A 239 26.39 -11.58 2.15
CA ALA A 239 27.74 -12.14 2.27
C ALA A 239 28.50 -12.10 0.93
N GLY A 240 27.87 -12.50 -0.17
CA GLY A 240 28.46 -12.39 -1.52
C GLY A 240 28.80 -10.95 -1.95
N ALA A 241 27.96 -9.97 -1.63
CA ALA A 241 28.26 -8.57 -1.92
C ALA A 241 29.45 -8.06 -1.09
N ASN A 242 29.51 -8.42 0.19
CA ASN A 242 30.64 -8.07 1.06
C ASN A 242 31.94 -8.69 0.56
N GLN A 243 31.91 -9.98 0.22
CA GLN A 243 33.08 -10.69 -0.29
C GLN A 243 33.55 -10.11 -1.63
N LEU A 244 32.61 -9.80 -2.52
CA LEU A 244 32.92 -9.14 -3.78
C LEU A 244 33.56 -7.76 -3.57
N ALA A 245 33.08 -6.98 -2.60
CA ALA A 245 33.67 -5.68 -2.28
C ALA A 245 35.11 -5.79 -1.75
N ILE A 246 35.44 -6.89 -1.04
CA ILE A 246 36.79 -7.18 -0.55
C ILE A 246 37.72 -7.57 -1.71
N GLU A 247 37.27 -8.48 -2.57
CA GLU A 247 38.06 -8.98 -3.71
C GLU A 247 38.26 -7.91 -4.79
N GLN A 248 37.24 -7.07 -5.02
CA GLN A 248 37.20 -6.10 -6.10
C GLN A 248 36.78 -4.71 -5.58
N PRO A 249 37.65 -4.01 -4.83
CA PRO A 249 37.30 -2.73 -4.20
C PRO A 249 36.96 -1.61 -5.19
N ASN A 250 37.33 -1.76 -6.47
CA ASN A 250 37.19 -0.71 -7.49
C ASN A 250 35.92 -0.81 -8.34
N ILE A 251 35.11 -1.89 -8.22
CA ILE A 251 33.94 -2.09 -9.09
C ILE A 251 32.66 -1.43 -8.57
N GLY A 252 32.70 -0.81 -7.37
CA GLY A 252 31.59 -0.03 -6.83
C GLY A 252 30.45 -0.85 -6.23
N VAL A 253 30.74 -1.95 -5.53
CA VAL A 253 29.70 -2.74 -4.85
C VAL A 253 28.94 -1.89 -3.80
N PRO A 254 27.60 -1.87 -3.80
CA PRO A 254 26.86 -1.07 -2.84
C PRO A 254 27.12 -1.51 -1.39
N ALA A 255 27.50 -0.56 -0.53
CA ALA A 255 27.82 -0.82 0.88
C ALA A 255 26.67 -1.50 1.64
N LEU A 256 25.42 -1.10 1.35
CA LEU A 256 24.21 -1.82 1.74
C LEU A 256 23.55 -2.38 0.48
N ALA A 257 24.05 -3.52 0.02
CA ALA A 257 23.56 -4.20 -1.18
C ALA A 257 22.07 -4.52 -1.12
N GLN A 258 21.51 -4.79 0.07
CA GLN A 258 20.08 -5.03 0.21
C GLN A 258 19.58 -4.45 1.52
N ARG A 259 18.45 -3.74 1.46
CA ARG A 259 17.81 -3.18 2.64
C ARG A 259 16.67 -4.09 3.07
N TYR A 260 16.65 -4.43 4.35
CA TYR A 260 15.59 -5.23 4.94
C TYR A 260 15.00 -4.44 6.10
N GLY A 261 13.84 -3.81 5.91
CA GLY A 261 13.23 -2.91 6.87
C GLY A 261 12.03 -2.18 6.26
N ASN A 262 11.54 -1.16 6.96
CA ASN A 262 10.43 -0.35 6.49
C ASN A 262 10.81 0.45 5.23
N PRO A 263 9.89 0.58 4.25
CA PRO A 263 10.08 1.47 3.11
C PRO A 263 10.16 2.93 3.56
N LYS A 264 10.63 3.80 2.66
CA LYS A 264 10.39 5.24 2.81
C LYS A 264 8.89 5.46 2.61
N LEU A 265 8.28 6.33 3.39
CA LEU A 265 6.90 6.77 3.23
C LEU A 265 6.86 8.29 3.21
N GLU A 266 6.20 8.85 2.21
CA GLU A 266 5.77 10.24 2.19
C GLU A 266 4.27 10.24 1.88
N SER A 267 3.46 10.86 2.74
CA SER A 267 2.00 10.76 2.64
C SER A 267 1.34 12.09 3.00
N GLU A 268 0.35 12.46 2.21
CA GLU A 268 -0.54 13.60 2.41
C GLU A 268 -1.97 13.07 2.47
N ARG A 269 -2.71 13.40 3.52
CA ARG A 269 -4.08 12.91 3.73
C ARG A 269 -4.96 14.07 4.11
N PHE A 270 -6.06 14.24 3.39
CA PHE A 270 -7.04 15.27 3.60
C PHE A 270 -8.42 14.65 3.77
N PHE A 271 -9.15 15.09 4.79
CA PHE A 271 -10.51 14.65 5.07
C PHE A 271 -11.40 15.87 5.26
N VAL A 272 -12.63 15.75 4.76
CA VAL A 272 -13.73 16.67 5.08
C VAL A 272 -14.88 15.86 5.65
N ASN A 273 -15.52 16.37 6.69
CA ASN A 273 -16.76 15.84 7.25
C ASN A 273 -17.70 17.01 7.51
N GLY A 274 -18.97 16.90 7.19
CA GLY A 274 -19.93 17.95 7.43
C GLY A 274 -21.34 17.42 7.57
N GLY A 275 -22.15 18.20 8.30
CA GLY A 275 -23.54 17.90 8.56
C GLY A 275 -24.33 19.19 8.68
N PHE A 276 -25.61 19.14 8.32
CA PHE A 276 -26.53 20.24 8.49
C PHE A 276 -27.94 19.72 8.77
N ASP A 277 -28.53 20.17 9.86
CA ASP A 277 -29.87 19.80 10.31
C ASP A 277 -30.91 20.84 9.88
N PHE A 278 -32.07 20.37 9.43
CA PHE A 278 -33.21 21.15 8.93
C PHE A 278 -34.52 20.71 9.62
N GLY A 279 -34.60 20.84 10.94
CA GLY A 279 -35.73 20.29 11.71
C GLY A 279 -35.58 18.77 11.87
N ASP A 280 -36.56 18.00 11.42
CA ASP A 280 -36.60 16.53 11.57
C ASP A 280 -35.76 15.79 10.50
N SER A 281 -34.87 16.49 9.80
CA SER A 281 -34.05 15.91 8.74
C SER A 281 -32.67 16.54 8.71
N SER A 282 -31.68 15.79 8.25
CA SER A 282 -30.27 16.17 8.22
C SER A 282 -29.63 15.76 6.90
N LEU A 283 -28.79 16.63 6.36
CA LEU A 283 -27.87 16.33 5.27
C LEU A 283 -26.49 16.09 5.87
N TYR A 284 -25.78 15.08 5.38
CA TYR A 284 -24.41 14.83 5.77
C TYR A 284 -23.55 14.50 4.56
N TYR A 285 -22.27 14.82 4.66
CA TYR A 285 -21.29 14.48 3.64
C TYR A 285 -19.92 14.29 4.28
N PHE A 286 -19.12 13.42 3.69
CA PHE A 286 -17.72 13.26 4.05
C PHE A 286 -16.94 12.69 2.89
N GLY A 287 -15.64 12.90 2.90
CA GLY A 287 -14.78 12.40 1.85
C GLY A 287 -13.31 12.64 2.15
N ASN A 288 -12.46 12.05 1.33
CA ASN A 288 -11.03 12.17 1.48
C ASN A 288 -10.30 12.29 0.14
N TYR A 289 -9.09 12.84 0.23
CA TYR A 289 -8.05 12.69 -0.76
C TYR A 289 -6.75 12.29 -0.04
N GLY A 290 -6.18 11.17 -0.44
CA GLY A 290 -4.90 10.68 0.05
C GLY A 290 -3.91 10.52 -1.10
N HIS A 291 -2.69 10.99 -0.91
CA HIS A 291 -1.56 10.72 -1.79
C HIS A 291 -0.43 10.12 -0.96
N SER A 292 0.06 8.95 -1.35
CA SER A 292 1.20 8.31 -0.68
C SER A 292 2.24 7.85 -1.70
N TYR A 293 3.49 8.18 -1.43
CA TYR A 293 4.66 7.73 -2.16
C TYR A 293 5.52 6.84 -1.25
N GLN A 294 5.82 5.64 -1.72
CA GLN A 294 6.63 4.68 -0.99
C GLN A 294 7.76 4.15 -1.86
N GLU A 295 8.89 3.85 -1.20
CA GLU A 295 10.10 3.35 -1.85
C GLU A 295 10.71 2.20 -1.05
N GLU A 296 10.88 1.06 -1.71
CA GLU A 296 11.46 -0.17 -1.18
C GLU A 296 12.57 -0.71 -2.08
N SER A 297 13.51 -1.49 -1.53
CA SER A 297 14.50 -2.22 -2.33
C SER A 297 14.13 -3.68 -2.53
N PHE A 298 14.48 -4.24 -3.69
CA PHE A 298 14.39 -5.67 -3.97
C PHE A 298 15.65 -6.46 -3.57
N ASN A 299 15.76 -7.68 -4.08
CA ASN A 299 16.94 -8.53 -3.94
C ASN A 299 18.11 -8.01 -4.78
N TYR A 300 19.31 -7.99 -4.18
CA TYR A 300 20.55 -7.65 -4.87
C TYR A 300 20.91 -8.68 -5.96
N ARG A 301 21.37 -8.19 -7.11
CA ARG A 301 21.89 -8.94 -8.24
C ARG A 301 23.41 -8.76 -8.29
N GLN A 302 24.14 -9.82 -7.99
CA GLN A 302 25.60 -9.83 -8.04
C GLN A 302 26.09 -9.98 -9.48
N SER A 303 27.03 -9.14 -9.90
CA SER A 303 27.55 -9.08 -11.27
C SER A 303 28.55 -10.18 -11.62
N VAL A 304 29.44 -10.51 -10.68
CA VAL A 304 30.56 -11.44 -10.91
C VAL A 304 30.66 -12.48 -9.79
N ASN A 305 31.30 -13.61 -10.08
CA ASN A 305 31.57 -14.64 -9.07
C ASN A 305 32.59 -14.12 -8.05
N THR A 306 32.46 -14.54 -6.80
CA THR A 306 33.56 -14.43 -5.82
C THR A 306 34.55 -15.56 -6.06
N THR A 307 35.84 -15.24 -5.98
CA THR A 307 36.96 -16.19 -6.17
C THR A 307 37.46 -16.75 -4.84
N THR A 308 37.11 -16.10 -3.74
CA THR A 308 37.43 -16.49 -2.38
C THR A 308 36.13 -16.70 -1.58
N PRO A 309 36.13 -17.62 -0.61
CA PRO A 309 34.97 -17.84 0.23
C PRO A 309 34.82 -16.73 1.27
N ASP A 310 33.61 -16.58 1.83
CA ASP A 310 33.41 -15.78 3.04
C ASP A 310 34.03 -16.45 4.28
N ILE A 311 33.86 -15.81 5.44
CA ILE A 311 34.36 -16.31 6.73
C ILE A 311 33.77 -17.69 7.13
N GLU A 312 32.64 -18.07 6.55
CA GLU A 312 31.96 -19.36 6.78
C GLU A 312 32.33 -20.41 5.73
N GLY A 313 33.17 -20.08 4.75
CA GLY A 313 33.59 -20.99 3.69
C GLY A 313 32.67 -20.99 2.46
N ASN A 314 31.69 -20.10 2.37
CA ASN A 314 30.72 -20.05 1.27
C ASN A 314 31.25 -19.28 0.06
N PHE A 315 31.03 -19.80 -1.14
CA PHE A 315 31.27 -19.11 -2.41
C PHE A 315 29.97 -18.55 -2.97
N PHE A 316 30.04 -17.40 -3.64
CA PHE A 316 28.87 -16.71 -4.19
C PHE A 316 29.02 -16.51 -5.70
N GLY A 317 28.08 -17.08 -6.46
CA GLY A 317 28.04 -16.93 -7.91
C GLY A 317 27.41 -15.61 -8.36
N LYS A 318 27.74 -15.20 -9.59
CA LYS A 318 27.04 -14.13 -10.31
C LYS A 318 25.57 -14.48 -10.50
N ASN A 319 24.71 -13.48 -10.49
CA ASN A 319 23.31 -13.64 -10.82
C ASN A 319 23.16 -13.94 -12.32
N GLY A 320 22.22 -14.83 -12.67
CA GLY A 320 22.04 -15.29 -14.05
C GLY A 320 21.73 -14.19 -15.07
N ILE A 321 21.27 -13.00 -14.65
CA ILE A 321 21.11 -11.86 -15.56
C ILE A 321 22.45 -11.35 -16.11
N PHE A 322 23.55 -11.60 -15.41
CA PHE A 322 24.91 -11.27 -15.83
C PHE A 322 25.60 -12.44 -16.54
N ASN A 323 24.83 -13.47 -16.91
CA ASN A 323 25.34 -14.47 -17.82
C ASN A 323 25.67 -13.82 -19.16
N ASP A 324 26.75 -14.31 -19.75
CA ASP A 324 27.24 -13.80 -21.00
C ASP A 324 26.23 -14.12 -22.11
N ILE A 325 26.07 -13.18 -23.03
CA ILE A 325 25.18 -13.30 -24.18
C ILE A 325 26.04 -13.26 -25.41
N PHE A 326 25.90 -14.23 -26.29
CA PHE A 326 26.58 -14.21 -27.57
C PHE A 326 25.86 -13.24 -28.52
N THR A 327 26.62 -12.35 -29.16
CA THR A 327 26.12 -11.36 -30.12
C THR A 327 26.87 -11.48 -31.44
N ASP A 328 26.20 -11.20 -32.56
CA ASP A 328 26.88 -10.83 -33.81
C ASP A 328 26.32 -9.49 -34.28
N PHE A 329 26.70 -8.42 -33.57
CA PHE A 329 26.06 -7.12 -33.73
C PHE A 329 26.51 -6.35 -34.99
N ASP A 330 27.68 -6.69 -35.54
CA ASP A 330 28.27 -5.96 -36.66
C ASP A 330 28.26 -6.72 -37.99
N ASN A 331 27.70 -7.95 -38.05
CA ASN A 331 27.73 -8.78 -39.27
C ASN A 331 29.16 -8.96 -39.81
N THR A 332 30.18 -8.75 -38.97
CA THR A 332 31.60 -8.77 -39.37
C THR A 332 32.10 -10.19 -39.53
N MET A 333 31.33 -11.17 -39.06
CA MET A 333 31.50 -12.59 -39.35
C MET A 333 30.45 -13.00 -40.39
N PRO A 334 30.84 -13.14 -41.68
CA PRO A 334 29.88 -13.40 -42.75
C PRO A 334 29.14 -14.73 -42.51
N GLY A 335 27.82 -14.66 -42.30
CA GLY A 335 26.93 -15.82 -42.22
C GLY A 335 26.09 -15.96 -40.96
N ILE A 336 26.24 -15.08 -39.97
CA ILE A 336 25.49 -15.15 -38.71
C ILE A 336 24.31 -14.17 -38.77
N GLN A 337 23.08 -14.70 -38.81
CA GLN A 337 21.88 -13.88 -38.66
C GLN A 337 21.41 -13.98 -37.21
N THR A 338 21.71 -12.98 -36.37
CA THR A 338 20.97 -12.77 -35.12
C THR A 338 19.62 -12.16 -35.47
N GLY A 339 18.68 -13.01 -35.90
CA GLY A 339 17.33 -12.63 -36.26
C GLY A 339 16.32 -13.18 -35.27
N ALA A 340 15.68 -12.27 -34.52
CA ALA A 340 14.46 -12.46 -33.74
C ALA A 340 14.55 -13.40 -32.52
N ALA A 341 13.60 -13.21 -31.59
CA ALA A 341 13.38 -14.06 -30.43
C ALA A 341 13.40 -15.56 -30.82
N GLY A 342 14.44 -16.28 -30.39
CA GLY A 342 14.63 -17.70 -30.70
C GLY A 342 15.50 -18.03 -31.92
N GLY A 343 16.31 -17.10 -32.43
CA GLY A 343 17.30 -17.36 -33.49
C GLY A 343 18.53 -18.14 -33.00
N ASN A 344 19.17 -18.91 -33.91
CA ASN A 344 20.44 -19.57 -33.64
C ASN A 344 21.54 -18.52 -33.41
N VAL A 345 22.36 -18.72 -32.38
CA VAL A 345 23.52 -17.87 -32.10
C VAL A 345 24.80 -18.68 -32.29
N TYR A 346 25.85 -18.03 -32.81
CA TYR A 346 27.05 -18.73 -33.25
C TYR A 346 28.28 -18.32 -32.43
N ALA A 347 28.94 -19.30 -31.82
CA ALA A 347 30.22 -19.16 -31.12
C ALA A 347 31.39 -19.51 -32.05
N PRO A 348 32.62 -19.04 -31.77
CA PRO A 348 33.81 -19.42 -32.53
C PRO A 348 34.00 -20.94 -32.63
N ASN A 349 34.56 -21.41 -33.75
CA ASN A 349 34.93 -22.82 -33.91
C ASN A 349 35.96 -23.22 -32.84
N GLY A 350 35.72 -24.32 -32.13
CA GLY A 350 36.55 -24.78 -31.00
C GLY A 350 36.13 -24.24 -29.62
N TYR A 351 35.00 -23.52 -29.52
CA TYR A 351 34.39 -23.17 -28.24
C TYR A 351 33.84 -24.42 -27.52
N GLU A 352 34.58 -24.96 -26.55
CA GLU A 352 34.10 -26.06 -25.71
C GLU A 352 33.65 -25.55 -24.34
N VAL A 353 32.56 -26.11 -23.81
CA VAL A 353 32.06 -25.81 -22.45
C VAL A 353 32.92 -26.52 -21.36
N THR A 354 34.06 -27.11 -21.73
CA THR A 354 34.88 -27.96 -20.85
C THR A 354 36.34 -27.51 -20.75
N GLY A 355 36.75 -27.03 -19.58
CA GLY A 355 38.15 -27.01 -19.14
C GLY A 355 38.94 -25.70 -19.34
N PRO A 356 40.15 -25.61 -18.75
CA PRO A 356 40.84 -24.38 -18.34
C PRO A 356 41.40 -23.50 -19.49
N THR A 357 41.11 -23.84 -20.75
CA THR A 357 41.26 -22.92 -21.90
C THR A 357 39.98 -22.13 -22.15
N ALA A 358 39.10 -22.02 -21.15
CA ALA A 358 38.11 -20.96 -21.08
C ALA A 358 38.81 -19.64 -21.40
N ARG A 359 38.26 -18.86 -22.33
CA ARG A 359 38.63 -17.45 -22.49
C ARG A 359 38.69 -16.86 -21.06
N ASP A 360 39.72 -16.10 -20.73
CA ASP A 360 39.77 -15.43 -19.44
C ASP A 360 38.65 -14.36 -19.42
N TYR A 361 37.46 -14.79 -19.02
CA TYR A 361 36.25 -13.96 -19.03
C TYR A 361 36.32 -12.85 -17.97
N SER A 362 37.37 -12.81 -17.14
CA SER A 362 37.67 -11.64 -16.29
C SER A 362 38.08 -10.40 -17.11
N GLN A 363 38.37 -10.55 -18.41
CA GLN A 363 38.78 -9.49 -19.34
C GLN A 363 37.65 -8.97 -20.25
N VAL A 364 36.41 -9.48 -20.17
CA VAL A 364 35.27 -8.91 -20.92
C VAL A 364 34.74 -7.68 -20.17
N SER A 365 35.62 -6.68 -20.07
CA SER A 365 35.42 -5.46 -19.28
C SER A 365 34.80 -4.32 -20.08
N THR A 366 34.39 -4.56 -21.33
CA THR A 366 33.80 -3.53 -22.19
C THR A 366 32.41 -3.95 -22.62
N CYS A 367 31.44 -3.04 -22.56
CA CYS A 367 30.13 -3.22 -23.22
C CYS A 367 30.26 -3.26 -24.77
N ALA A 368 31.46 -3.49 -25.30
CA ALA A 368 31.86 -3.28 -26.68
C ALA A 368 32.55 -4.51 -27.28
N ASP A 369 32.52 -5.68 -26.63
CA ASP A 369 32.93 -6.92 -27.29
C ASP A 369 31.83 -7.28 -28.32
N PRO A 370 32.17 -7.33 -29.62
CA PRO A 370 31.19 -7.57 -30.69
C PRO A 370 30.62 -8.99 -30.67
N LEU A 371 31.29 -9.93 -29.99
CA LEU A 371 30.96 -11.36 -29.96
C LEU A 371 30.23 -11.78 -28.68
N VAL A 372 30.49 -11.10 -27.56
CA VAL A 372 29.94 -11.44 -26.25
C VAL A 372 29.58 -10.19 -25.47
N GLN A 373 28.30 -9.96 -25.20
CA GLN A 373 27.86 -8.92 -24.29
C GLN A 373 27.68 -9.45 -22.86
N ASN A 374 28.14 -8.67 -21.88
CA ASN A 374 27.93 -8.92 -20.46
C ASN A 374 27.47 -7.63 -19.77
N PHE A 375 26.31 -7.66 -19.12
CA PHE A 375 25.76 -6.48 -18.42
C PHE A 375 26.51 -6.06 -17.17
N SER A 376 27.52 -6.82 -16.74
CA SER A 376 28.42 -6.42 -15.65
C SER A 376 29.16 -5.14 -16.01
N CYS A 377 29.27 -4.77 -17.29
CA CYS A 377 29.84 -3.48 -17.67
C CYS A 377 28.91 -2.28 -17.32
N ILE A 378 27.59 -2.49 -17.22
CA ILE A 378 26.60 -1.46 -16.82
C ILE A 378 26.50 -1.41 -15.29
N TYR A 379 26.45 -2.59 -14.66
CA TYR A 379 26.36 -2.75 -13.21
C TYR A 379 27.54 -3.56 -12.69
N SER A 380 28.73 -2.96 -12.71
CA SER A 380 30.00 -3.62 -12.34
C SER A 380 30.01 -4.15 -10.92
N GLY A 381 29.46 -3.41 -9.97
CA GLY A 381 29.29 -3.84 -8.59
C GLY A 381 27.95 -4.54 -8.31
N GLY A 382 27.24 -4.99 -9.35
CA GLY A 382 25.87 -5.46 -9.24
C GLY A 382 24.87 -4.32 -9.00
N PHE A 383 23.59 -4.68 -8.85
CA PHE A 383 22.53 -3.71 -8.57
C PHE A 383 21.41 -4.26 -7.73
N THR A 384 20.61 -3.36 -7.15
CA THR A 384 19.41 -3.70 -6.39
C THR A 384 18.27 -2.86 -6.92
N PRO A 385 17.24 -3.47 -7.52
CA PRO A 385 16.10 -2.72 -8.00
C PRO A 385 15.45 -1.95 -6.87
N ILE A 386 14.99 -0.75 -7.17
CA ILE A 386 14.24 0.09 -6.25
C ILE A 386 12.81 0.17 -6.76
N PHE A 387 11.88 -0.29 -5.94
CA PHE A 387 10.47 -0.38 -6.24
C PHE A 387 9.71 0.77 -5.59
N PHE A 388 8.85 1.39 -6.38
CA PHE A 388 8.07 2.55 -5.96
C PHE A 388 6.59 2.25 -6.07
N GLY A 389 5.87 2.60 -5.02
CA GLY A 389 4.42 2.58 -4.97
C GLY A 389 3.90 4.00 -4.82
N LYS A 390 3.03 4.42 -5.74
CA LYS A 390 2.25 5.66 -5.61
C LYS A 390 0.79 5.31 -5.44
N ILE A 391 0.23 5.62 -4.27
CA ILE A 391 -1.17 5.39 -3.94
C ILE A 391 -1.90 6.73 -4.02
N ASP A 392 -2.93 6.81 -4.85
CA ASP A 392 -3.93 7.87 -4.79
C ASP A 392 -5.24 7.26 -4.30
N ASP A 393 -5.82 7.85 -3.25
CA ASP A 393 -7.09 7.44 -2.65
C ASP A 393 -8.05 8.62 -2.66
N ILE A 394 -9.25 8.43 -3.20
CA ILE A 394 -10.28 9.47 -3.21
C ILE A 394 -11.63 8.83 -2.89
N SER A 395 -12.36 9.41 -1.96
CA SER A 395 -13.74 9.03 -1.72
C SER A 395 -14.62 10.22 -1.37
N GLY A 396 -15.92 10.04 -1.59
CA GLY A 396 -16.94 10.98 -1.18
C GLY A 396 -18.26 10.25 -0.97
N THR A 397 -18.92 10.56 0.14
CA THR A 397 -20.26 10.10 0.46
C THR A 397 -21.13 11.30 0.77
N PHE A 398 -22.34 11.27 0.25
CA PHE A 398 -23.39 12.23 0.54
C PHE A 398 -24.62 11.46 1.02
N GLY A 399 -25.31 11.98 2.02
CA GLY A 399 -26.57 11.40 2.45
C GLY A 399 -27.53 12.40 3.06
N TYR A 400 -28.78 11.93 3.14
CA TYR A 400 -29.92 12.67 3.66
C TYR A 400 -30.73 11.72 4.52
N LYS A 401 -30.85 12.05 5.79
CA LYS A 401 -31.54 11.24 6.80
C LYS A 401 -32.57 12.07 7.53
N GLY A 402 -33.53 11.42 8.19
CA GLY A 402 -34.53 12.11 8.98
C GLY A 402 -35.62 11.18 9.46
N GLU A 403 -36.72 11.77 9.89
CA GLU A 403 -37.90 11.08 10.38
C GLU A 403 -39.14 11.53 9.62
N PHE A 404 -39.98 10.58 9.20
CA PHE A 404 -41.34 10.85 8.77
C PHE A 404 -42.25 10.93 10.00
N GLY A 405 -43.28 11.77 9.99
CA GLY A 405 -44.10 12.12 11.16
C GLY A 405 -44.82 10.99 11.91
N ASP A 406 -44.71 9.74 11.47
CA ASP A 406 -45.24 8.55 12.15
C ASP A 406 -44.16 7.77 12.95
N GLY A 407 -42.92 8.27 13.05
CA GLY A 407 -41.80 7.57 13.72
C GLY A 407 -40.90 6.74 12.79
N LEU A 408 -41.17 6.76 11.48
CA LEU A 408 -40.35 6.06 10.48
C LEU A 408 -39.12 6.89 10.13
N THR A 409 -37.96 6.44 10.59
CA THR A 409 -36.68 7.05 10.20
C THR A 409 -36.20 6.53 8.85
N TYR A 410 -35.51 7.37 8.11
CA TYR A 410 -34.92 7.04 6.82
C TYR A 410 -33.49 7.58 6.70
N ASP A 411 -32.66 6.89 5.91
CA ASP A 411 -31.33 7.34 5.50
C ASP A 411 -31.08 6.95 4.03
N PHE A 412 -30.98 7.96 3.17
CA PHE A 412 -30.55 7.79 1.79
C PHE A 412 -29.10 8.22 1.67
N SER A 413 -28.27 7.37 1.07
CA SER A 413 -26.86 7.70 0.84
C SER A 413 -26.36 7.26 -0.51
N ALA A 414 -25.44 8.04 -1.07
CA ALA A 414 -24.69 7.70 -2.26
C ALA A 414 -23.21 7.98 -2.00
N GLY A 415 -22.36 7.00 -2.32
CA GLY A 415 -20.92 7.07 -2.15
C GLY A 415 -20.17 6.62 -3.38
N TYR A 416 -19.01 7.23 -3.61
CA TYR A 416 -18.03 6.83 -4.60
C TYR A 416 -16.65 6.77 -3.95
N GLY A 417 -15.90 5.72 -4.24
CA GLY A 417 -14.52 5.57 -3.79
C GLY A 417 -13.63 5.01 -4.91
N GLN A 418 -12.40 5.49 -4.98
CA GLN A 418 -11.37 4.98 -5.87
C GLN A 418 -10.02 4.95 -5.18
N ASN A 419 -9.36 3.80 -5.22
CA ASN A 419 -7.96 3.66 -4.85
C ASN A 419 -7.16 3.29 -6.10
N THR A 420 -5.99 3.89 -6.29
CA THR A 420 -5.08 3.62 -7.41
C THR A 420 -3.67 3.41 -6.89
N LEU A 421 -3.05 2.27 -7.21
CA LEU A 421 -1.66 1.98 -6.92
C LEU A 421 -0.88 1.92 -8.24
N ARG A 422 0.08 2.83 -8.41
CA ARG A 422 1.00 2.87 -9.56
C ARG A 422 2.36 2.34 -9.16
N TYR A 423 2.90 1.45 -9.98
CA TYR A 423 4.20 0.84 -9.77
C TYR A 423 5.26 1.42 -10.69
N SER A 424 6.44 1.62 -10.14
CA SER A 424 7.63 1.93 -10.93
C SER A 424 8.84 1.22 -10.36
N LEU A 425 9.82 0.93 -11.21
CA LEU A 425 11.05 0.25 -10.84
C LEU A 425 12.23 1.04 -11.41
N THR A 426 13.20 1.38 -10.58
CA THR A 426 14.45 2.02 -11.02
C THR A 426 15.65 1.19 -10.59
N ASN A 427 16.84 1.58 -11.06
CA ASN A 427 18.08 0.85 -10.83
C ASN A 427 17.91 -0.64 -11.22
N SER A 428 17.28 -0.87 -12.37
CA SER A 428 16.98 -2.19 -12.89
C SER A 428 17.29 -2.22 -14.39
N MET A 429 16.92 -3.31 -15.05
CA MET A 429 16.95 -3.43 -16.50
C MET A 429 15.99 -4.53 -16.95
N ASN A 430 15.65 -4.58 -18.23
CA ASN A 430 15.13 -5.75 -18.91
C ASN A 430 16.30 -6.49 -19.57
N PRO A 431 16.80 -7.59 -19.00
CA PRO A 431 18.00 -8.26 -19.49
C PRO A 431 17.84 -8.78 -20.93
N SER A 432 16.62 -9.13 -21.34
CA SER A 432 16.36 -9.55 -22.72
C SER A 432 16.57 -8.47 -23.77
N LEU A 433 16.56 -7.18 -23.38
CA LEU A 433 16.77 -6.04 -24.27
C LEU A 433 18.23 -5.60 -24.40
N GLY A 434 19.16 -6.16 -23.62
CA GLY A 434 20.56 -5.77 -23.81
C GLY A 434 20.96 -4.48 -23.12
N VAL A 435 22.03 -3.91 -23.68
CA VAL A 435 22.49 -2.55 -23.42
C VAL A 435 21.46 -1.47 -23.80
N ASP A 436 20.49 -1.81 -24.67
CA ASP A 436 19.40 -0.91 -25.06
C ASP A 436 18.28 -0.83 -24.01
N SER A 437 18.35 -1.64 -22.95
CA SER A 437 17.39 -1.58 -21.86
C SER A 437 17.41 -0.22 -21.15
N PRO A 438 16.25 0.41 -20.89
CA PRO A 438 16.13 1.47 -19.89
C PRO A 438 16.57 0.97 -18.50
N ASN A 439 16.87 1.91 -17.60
CA ASN A 439 17.15 1.62 -16.19
C ASN A 439 16.00 1.99 -15.23
N GLU A 440 14.93 2.58 -15.77
CA GLU A 440 13.71 2.97 -15.09
C GLU A 440 12.50 2.49 -15.90
N PHE A 441 11.47 2.00 -15.20
CA PHE A 441 10.27 1.43 -15.81
C PHE A 441 9.04 1.86 -15.03
N TYR A 442 8.03 2.39 -15.72
CA TYR A 442 6.67 2.36 -15.22
C TYR A 442 6.09 0.96 -15.47
N LEU A 443 5.68 0.28 -14.41
CA LEU A 443 5.27 -1.13 -14.48
C LEU A 443 3.77 -1.30 -14.73
N GLY A 444 3.00 -0.23 -14.57
CA GLY A 444 1.55 -0.24 -14.71
C GLY A 444 0.85 0.23 -13.44
N LYS A 445 -0.47 0.06 -13.42
CA LYS A 445 -1.31 0.43 -12.29
C LYS A 445 -2.32 -0.66 -11.94
N LEU A 446 -2.66 -0.72 -10.67
CA LEU A 446 -3.86 -1.37 -10.15
C LEU A 446 -4.83 -0.28 -9.71
N GLN A 447 -6.12 -0.49 -9.91
CA GLN A 447 -7.11 0.50 -9.52
C GLN A 447 -8.45 -0.16 -9.21
N GLN A 448 -8.98 0.16 -8.04
CA GLN A 448 -10.29 -0.28 -7.58
C GLN A 448 -11.22 0.93 -7.53
N ARG A 449 -12.44 0.77 -8.03
CA ARG A 449 -13.51 1.77 -7.89
C ARG A 449 -14.77 1.12 -7.34
N GLU A 450 -15.46 1.83 -6.48
CA GLU A 450 -16.73 1.40 -5.90
C GLU A 450 -17.75 2.53 -5.91
N THR A 451 -18.99 2.19 -6.20
CA THR A 451 -20.15 3.07 -6.11
C THR A 451 -21.22 2.38 -5.29
N LEU A 452 -21.69 3.04 -4.24
CA LEU A 452 -22.73 2.52 -3.35
C LEU A 452 -23.90 3.49 -3.30
N VAL A 453 -25.12 2.96 -3.35
CA VAL A 453 -26.36 3.69 -3.11
C VAL A 453 -27.19 2.89 -2.13
N ASN A 454 -27.57 3.51 -1.01
CA ASN A 454 -28.39 2.88 0.03
C ASN A 454 -29.66 3.67 0.28
N ALA A 455 -30.71 2.93 0.63
CA ALA A 455 -31.94 3.44 1.20
C ALA A 455 -32.28 2.56 2.40
N ASP A 456 -32.11 3.10 3.60
CA ASP A 456 -32.30 2.39 4.86
C ASP A 456 -33.47 3.02 5.62
N PHE A 457 -34.31 2.20 6.24
CA PHE A 457 -35.49 2.62 7.00
C PHE A 457 -35.54 1.87 8.33
N THR A 458 -35.92 2.57 9.40
CA THR A 458 -36.11 1.97 10.73
C THR A 458 -37.39 2.51 11.36
N TYR A 459 -38.25 1.60 11.82
CA TYR A 459 -39.54 1.89 12.44
C TYR A 459 -39.65 1.20 13.81
N PRO A 460 -39.73 1.96 14.93
CA PRO A 460 -40.01 1.40 16.24
C PRO A 460 -41.51 1.15 16.41
N VAL A 461 -41.89 -0.05 16.84
CA VAL A 461 -43.28 -0.45 17.11
C VAL A 461 -43.44 -0.80 18.58
N GLU A 462 -44.30 -0.06 19.28
CA GLU A 462 -44.66 -0.35 20.67
C GLU A 462 -45.67 -1.52 20.75
N ILE A 463 -45.21 -2.68 21.21
CA ILE A 463 -46.03 -3.92 21.33
C ILE A 463 -46.08 -4.43 22.78
N GLY A 464 -45.50 -3.70 23.74
CA GLY A 464 -45.55 -4.03 25.17
C GLY A 464 -44.48 -5.03 25.64
N PHE A 465 -43.38 -5.18 24.89
CA PHE A 465 -42.17 -5.87 25.34
C PHE A 465 -41.31 -4.97 26.26
N ALA A 466 -40.15 -5.44 26.70
CA ALA A 466 -39.25 -4.66 27.53
C ALA A 466 -38.60 -3.48 26.76
N SER A 467 -38.50 -3.61 25.44
CA SER A 467 -38.17 -2.51 24.54
C SER A 467 -39.03 -2.52 23.26
N PRO A 468 -39.16 -1.40 22.54
CA PRO A 468 -39.93 -1.35 21.29
C PRO A 468 -39.42 -2.37 20.28
N VAL A 469 -40.33 -2.94 19.47
CA VAL A 469 -39.94 -3.81 18.35
C VAL A 469 -39.44 -2.93 17.22
N THR A 470 -38.13 -2.96 16.99
CA THR A 470 -37.48 -2.21 15.92
C THR A 470 -37.54 -3.04 14.64
N VAL A 471 -38.26 -2.53 13.63
CA VAL A 471 -38.31 -3.11 12.29
C VAL A 471 -37.42 -2.27 11.37
N ALA A 472 -36.33 -2.84 10.89
CA ALA A 472 -35.42 -2.19 9.96
C ALA A 472 -35.44 -2.89 8.60
N PHE A 473 -35.52 -2.12 7.51
CA PHE A 473 -35.50 -2.65 6.16
C PHE A 473 -34.83 -1.68 5.21
N GLY A 474 -34.31 -2.18 4.10
CA GLY A 474 -33.60 -1.31 3.18
C GLY A 474 -33.17 -2.02 1.90
N GLY A 475 -32.55 -1.24 1.02
CA GLY A 475 -32.02 -1.68 -0.24
C GLY A 475 -30.67 -1.04 -0.54
N GLN A 476 -29.79 -1.82 -1.17
CA GLN A 476 -28.46 -1.38 -1.57
C GLN A 476 -28.22 -1.70 -3.05
N TYR A 477 -27.67 -0.74 -3.78
CA TYR A 477 -27.00 -0.97 -5.06
C TYR A 477 -25.51 -0.76 -4.88
N HIS A 478 -24.71 -1.75 -5.26
CA HIS A 478 -23.25 -1.69 -5.22
C HIS A 478 -22.69 -2.03 -6.59
N ARG A 479 -21.79 -1.19 -7.09
CA ARG A 479 -21.03 -1.43 -8.32
C ARG A 479 -19.55 -1.34 -7.99
N GLU A 480 -18.82 -2.37 -8.35
CA GLU A 480 -17.37 -2.45 -8.20
C GLU A 480 -16.71 -2.63 -9.58
N SER A 481 -15.53 -2.05 -9.76
CA SER A 481 -14.69 -2.28 -10.94
C SER A 481 -13.22 -2.30 -10.58
N TYR A 482 -12.50 -3.27 -11.13
CA TYR A 482 -11.07 -3.44 -10.96
C TYR A 482 -10.36 -3.33 -12.31
N GLU A 483 -9.36 -2.47 -12.38
CA GLU A 483 -8.59 -2.17 -13.60
C GLU A 483 -7.10 -2.48 -13.38
N LEU A 484 -6.53 -3.29 -14.29
CA LEU A 484 -5.08 -3.38 -14.49
C LEU A 484 -4.71 -2.50 -15.68
N GLY A 485 -3.91 -1.46 -15.43
CA GLY A 485 -3.41 -0.56 -16.47
C GLY A 485 -2.02 -0.94 -16.95
N ILE A 486 -1.77 -0.71 -18.24
CA ILE A 486 -0.54 -1.07 -18.95
C ILE A 486 0.70 -0.32 -18.43
N GLY A 487 1.83 -1.03 -18.38
CA GLY A 487 3.16 -0.47 -18.10
C GLY A 487 3.88 -0.04 -19.38
N ASP A 488 5.14 0.39 -19.23
CA ASP A 488 6.00 0.74 -20.36
C ASP A 488 6.31 -0.50 -21.20
N PRO A 489 6.34 -0.43 -22.55
CA PRO A 489 6.67 -1.57 -23.39
C PRO A 489 7.96 -2.28 -23.00
N ALA A 490 9.03 -1.54 -22.68
CA ALA A 490 10.31 -2.11 -22.29
C ALA A 490 10.25 -2.93 -20.98
N SER A 491 9.22 -2.74 -20.14
CA SER A 491 9.06 -3.45 -18.87
C SER A 491 8.55 -4.88 -19.01
N TYR A 492 7.96 -5.22 -20.17
CA TYR A 492 7.43 -6.56 -20.47
C TYR A 492 7.84 -7.09 -21.84
N ALA A 493 8.54 -6.28 -22.65
CA ALA A 493 8.98 -6.68 -23.99
C ALA A 493 9.93 -7.87 -23.94
N VAL A 494 9.70 -8.80 -24.87
CA VAL A 494 10.62 -9.88 -25.23
C VAL A 494 11.69 -9.27 -26.13
N GLY A 495 12.91 -9.13 -25.62
CA GLY A 495 14.03 -8.63 -26.40
C GLY A 495 14.76 -9.73 -27.19
N PRO A 496 15.78 -9.36 -27.98
CA PRO A 496 16.49 -10.28 -28.88
C PRO A 496 17.33 -11.35 -28.15
N TYR A 497 17.57 -11.19 -26.85
CA TYR A 497 18.45 -12.07 -26.08
C TYR A 497 17.69 -13.18 -25.34
N THR A 498 16.47 -13.52 -25.75
CA THR A 498 15.70 -14.62 -25.15
C THR A 498 15.99 -15.96 -25.82
N GLY A 499 16.51 -16.92 -25.05
CA GLY A 499 16.50 -18.36 -25.39
C GLY A 499 17.09 -18.72 -26.76
N ASN A 500 18.38 -18.47 -26.93
CA ASN A 500 19.09 -18.75 -28.18
C ASN A 500 19.96 -20.00 -28.05
N LEU A 501 19.74 -20.98 -28.93
CA LEU A 501 20.61 -22.15 -29.05
C LEU A 501 21.96 -21.74 -29.64
N VAL A 502 23.04 -22.26 -29.07
CA VAL A 502 24.40 -21.94 -29.50
C VAL A 502 24.93 -23.02 -30.45
N PHE A 503 25.48 -22.57 -31.57
CA PHE A 503 26.13 -23.37 -32.60
C PHE A 503 27.57 -22.87 -32.78
N HIS A 504 28.47 -23.73 -33.24
CA HIS A 504 29.73 -23.30 -33.81
C HIS A 504 29.49 -22.65 -35.18
N GLN A 505 30.44 -21.86 -35.69
CA GLN A 505 30.34 -21.23 -37.01
C GLN A 505 30.18 -22.26 -38.15
N ASP A 506 30.63 -23.50 -37.95
CA ASP A 506 30.42 -24.61 -38.88
C ASP A 506 29.02 -25.24 -38.83
N GLY A 507 28.13 -24.72 -37.97
CA GLY A 507 26.75 -25.17 -37.79
C GLY A 507 26.58 -26.37 -36.85
N THR A 508 27.66 -26.87 -36.23
CA THR A 508 27.56 -27.93 -35.22
C THR A 508 27.06 -27.38 -33.87
N PRO A 509 26.23 -28.11 -33.10
CA PRO A 509 25.77 -27.65 -31.79
C PRO A 509 26.93 -27.49 -30.80
N VAL A 510 26.95 -26.40 -30.05
CA VAL A 510 27.79 -26.30 -28.85
C VAL A 510 27.10 -27.08 -27.74
N LEU A 511 27.81 -27.99 -27.07
CA LEU A 511 27.26 -28.84 -26.02
C LEU A 511 27.77 -28.44 -24.64
N ASN A 512 26.88 -28.46 -23.65
CA ASN A 512 27.21 -28.45 -22.23
C ASN A 512 27.99 -29.71 -21.85
N ALA A 513 28.63 -29.69 -20.66
CA ALA A 513 29.37 -30.84 -20.14
C ALA A 513 28.50 -32.10 -19.95
N ASP A 514 27.19 -31.96 -19.84
CA ASP A 514 26.22 -33.06 -19.77
C ASP A 514 25.73 -33.57 -21.14
N GLY A 515 26.25 -33.01 -22.24
CA GLY A 515 25.88 -33.36 -23.62
C GLY A 515 24.59 -32.69 -24.13
N SER A 516 23.91 -31.87 -23.33
CA SER A 516 22.78 -31.05 -23.80
C SER A 516 23.28 -29.87 -24.65
N GLN A 517 22.47 -29.39 -25.60
CA GLN A 517 22.86 -28.21 -26.38
C GLN A 517 22.87 -26.95 -25.50
N LEU A 518 23.94 -26.17 -25.60
CA LEU A 518 24.07 -24.89 -24.91
C LEU A 518 22.98 -23.94 -25.39
N SER A 519 22.24 -23.38 -24.43
CA SER A 519 21.27 -22.33 -24.65
C SER A 519 21.66 -21.12 -23.82
N THR A 520 21.74 -19.96 -24.46
CA THR A 520 21.98 -18.68 -23.78
C THR A 520 20.75 -17.82 -23.91
N GLY A 521 20.20 -17.41 -22.77
CA GLY A 521 18.95 -16.68 -22.74
C GLY A 521 18.87 -15.80 -21.50
N GLN A 522 18.37 -14.59 -21.71
CA GLN A 522 18.09 -13.63 -20.67
C GLN A 522 16.61 -13.65 -20.30
N PRO A 523 16.26 -13.44 -19.03
CA PRO A 523 14.87 -13.32 -18.62
C PRO A 523 14.20 -12.10 -19.26
N VAL A 524 12.91 -12.24 -19.53
CA VAL A 524 12.06 -11.22 -20.15
C VAL A 524 11.54 -10.23 -19.10
N GLY A 525 11.46 -8.96 -19.51
CA GLY A 525 10.85 -7.90 -18.72
C GLY A 525 11.78 -7.32 -17.65
N ALA A 526 11.29 -6.27 -16.98
CA ALA A 526 12.04 -5.57 -15.96
C ALA A 526 12.44 -6.51 -14.80
N ASN A 527 13.72 -6.49 -14.43
CA ASN A 527 14.29 -7.47 -13.52
C ASN A 527 14.01 -7.14 -12.05
N GLY A 528 13.02 -7.81 -11.48
CA GLY A 528 12.49 -7.54 -10.13
C GLY A 528 10.99 -7.71 -10.14
N PHE A 529 10.34 -7.00 -11.07
CA PHE A 529 8.91 -7.09 -11.32
C PHE A 529 8.65 -6.78 -12.79
N PRO A 530 8.25 -7.77 -13.63
CA PRO A 530 7.84 -7.50 -15.00
C PRO A 530 6.59 -6.62 -15.04
N GLY A 531 6.54 -5.63 -15.92
CA GLY A 531 5.38 -4.75 -16.01
C GLY A 531 4.15 -5.44 -16.60
N TYR A 532 2.98 -4.82 -16.42
CA TYR A 532 1.72 -5.31 -16.96
C TYR A 532 1.66 -5.08 -18.47
N GLY A 533 1.72 -6.17 -19.23
CA GLY A 533 1.61 -6.15 -20.68
C GLY A 533 0.17 -6.32 -21.21
N PRO A 534 -0.05 -6.10 -22.52
CA PRO A 534 -1.37 -6.15 -23.16
C PRO A 534 -2.20 -7.43 -22.92
N ALA A 535 -1.54 -8.55 -22.59
CA ALA A 535 -2.21 -9.84 -22.39
C ALA A 535 -3.01 -9.94 -21.08
N ILE A 536 -2.71 -9.11 -20.07
CA ILE A 536 -3.32 -9.19 -18.74
C ILE A 536 -4.03 -7.91 -18.30
N VAL A 537 -3.83 -6.81 -19.03
CA VAL A 537 -4.47 -5.52 -18.74
C VAL A 537 -5.95 -5.55 -19.15
N GLY A 538 -6.77 -4.81 -18.42
CA GLY A 538 -8.20 -4.75 -18.66
C GLY A 538 -8.96 -4.25 -17.44
N GLU A 539 -10.25 -4.03 -17.63
CA GLU A 539 -11.18 -3.63 -16.58
C GLU A 539 -12.29 -4.69 -16.47
N SER A 540 -12.52 -5.15 -15.25
CA SER A 540 -13.64 -6.03 -14.91
C SER A 540 -14.58 -5.29 -13.97
N SER A 541 -15.89 -5.45 -14.14
CA SER A 541 -16.86 -4.81 -13.27
C SER A 541 -18.01 -5.75 -12.92
N ARG A 542 -18.57 -5.55 -11.73
CA ARG A 542 -19.73 -6.26 -11.23
C ARG A 542 -20.70 -5.27 -10.61
N ASN A 543 -21.98 -5.58 -10.69
CA ASN A 543 -23.00 -4.92 -9.89
C ASN A 543 -23.75 -5.94 -9.03
N SER A 544 -24.21 -5.47 -7.89
CA SER A 544 -25.02 -6.21 -6.93
C SER A 544 -26.18 -5.33 -6.48
N LYS A 545 -27.31 -5.98 -6.22
CA LYS A 545 -28.51 -5.37 -5.66
C LYS A 545 -28.93 -6.22 -4.48
N GLY A 546 -29.05 -5.60 -3.31
CA GLY A 546 -29.45 -6.25 -2.07
C GLY A 546 -30.71 -5.60 -1.51
N ILE A 547 -31.51 -6.41 -0.81
CA ILE A 547 -32.57 -5.95 0.08
C ILE A 547 -32.44 -6.69 1.41
N TYR A 548 -32.87 -6.08 2.50
CA TYR A 548 -32.89 -6.74 3.80
C TYR A 548 -34.13 -6.38 4.60
N LEU A 549 -34.45 -7.23 5.57
CA LEU A 549 -35.43 -7.03 6.62
C LEU A 549 -34.84 -7.57 7.92
N ASP A 550 -34.95 -6.80 8.99
CA ASP A 550 -34.39 -7.07 10.30
C ASP A 550 -35.40 -6.65 11.38
N VAL A 551 -35.53 -7.45 12.44
CA VAL A 551 -36.50 -7.26 13.51
C VAL A 551 -35.81 -7.55 14.85
N GLU A 552 -35.73 -6.54 15.71
CA GLU A 552 -35.00 -6.58 16.98
C GLU A 552 -35.87 -6.05 18.13
N THR A 553 -35.90 -6.75 19.28
CA THR A 553 -36.62 -6.34 20.50
C THR A 553 -36.05 -7.05 21.72
N ASP A 554 -36.14 -6.43 22.90
CA ASP A 554 -35.85 -7.07 24.18
C ASP A 554 -37.12 -7.70 24.74
N VAL A 555 -37.11 -9.03 24.83
CA VAL A 555 -38.28 -9.81 25.29
C VAL A 555 -38.49 -9.64 26.80
N THR A 556 -37.43 -9.34 27.55
CA THR A 556 -37.44 -9.16 29.01
C THR A 556 -36.53 -8.01 29.43
N TYR A 557 -36.84 -7.39 30.57
CA TYR A 557 -36.06 -6.30 31.17
C TYR A 557 -34.69 -6.73 31.68
#